data_AF-A0A365YGT4-F1
#
_entry.id   AF-A0A365YGT4-F1
#
_cell.length_a   1.000
_cell.length_b   1.000
_cell.length_c   1.000
_cell.angle_alpha   90.00
_cell.angle_beta   90.00
_cell.angle_gamma   90.00
#
_symmetry.space_group_name_H-M   'P 1'
#
loop_
_entity.id
_entity.type
_entity.pdbx_description
1 polymer ?
#
loop_
_entity_poly.entity_id
_entity_poly.type
_entity_poly.pdbx_seq_one_letter_code
_entity_poly.pdbx_strand_id
1 'polypeptide(L)' 'MNVETTMLTALVTLAVLAIVTVVMVRKYNRNHHAEIRQGLLKQAHDYDIASPDDMTNNELTVQIRAAKRARKHRNIKTA' A
#
# COMPACT_ATOMS: atom_id res chain seq x y z
N MET A 1 48.23 -1.06 0.36
CA MET A 1 46.86 -1.34 -0.11
C MET A 1 46.77 -0.83 -1.54
N ASN A 2 46.63 -1.74 -2.51
CA ASN A 2 46.65 -1.38 -3.92
C ASN A 2 45.31 -0.74 -4.31
N VAL A 3 45.37 0.34 -5.10
CA VAL A 3 44.21 1.12 -5.55
C VAL A 3 43.14 0.22 -6.19
N GLU A 4 43.57 -0.85 -6.87
CA GLU A 4 42.70 -1.89 -7.44
C GLU A 4 41.82 -2.59 -6.40
N THR A 5 42.37 -2.92 -5.22
CA THR A 5 41.62 -3.58 -4.15
C THR A 5 40.56 -2.64 -3.56
N THR A 6 40.91 -1.37 -3.39
CA THR A 6 39.97 -0.33 -2.93
C THR A 6 38.85 -0.10 -3.95
N MET A 7 39.19 -0.05 -5.25
CA MET A 7 38.22 0.12 -6.33
C MET A 7 37.27 -1.07 -6.45
N LEU A 8 37.79 -2.30 -6.37
CA LEU A 8 36.98 -3.52 -6.38
C LEU A 8 36.02 -3.53 -5.18
N THR A 9 36.52 -3.21 -3.99
CA THR A 9 35.71 -3.18 -2.77
C THR A 9 34.60 -2.12 -2.87
N ALA A 10 34.91 -0.93 -3.42
CA ALA A 10 33.91 0.11 -3.64
C ALA A 10 32.82 -0.34 -4.61
N LEU A 11 33.19 -0.99 -5.73
CA LEU A 11 32.23 -1.51 -6.70
C LEU A 11 31.33 -2.60 -6.11
N VAL A 12 31.89 -3.54 -5.36
CA VAL A 12 31.12 -4.59 -4.66
C VAL A 12 30.15 -3.95 -3.66
N THR A 13 30.62 -2.97 -2.89
CA THR A 13 29.79 -2.26 -1.91
C THR A 13 28.62 -1.55 -2.57
N LEU A 14 28.85 -0.86 -3.69
CA LEU A 14 27.80 -0.21 -4.46
C LEU A 14 26.79 -1.22 -5.02
N ALA A 15 27.25 -2.36 -5.54
CA ALA A 15 26.37 -3.41 -6.04
C ALA A 15 25.47 -3.99 -4.93
N VAL A 16 26.04 -4.26 -3.75
CA VAL A 16 25.29 -4.74 -2.59
C VAL A 16 24.24 -3.72 -2.14
N LEU A 17 24.62 -2.45 -2.05
CA LEU A 17 23.68 -1.37 -1.69
C LEU A 17 22.53 -1.25 -2.70
N ALA A 18 22.82 -1.36 -4.00
CA ALA A 18 21.79 -1.33 -5.04
C ALA A 18 20.79 -2.49 -4.87
N ILE A 19 21.28 -3.70 -4.63
CA ILE A 19 20.42 -4.88 -4.42
C ILE A 19 19.55 -4.71 -3.17
N VAL A 20 20.15 -4.32 -2.05
CA VAL A 20 19.42 -4.11 -0.78
C VAL A 20 18.32 -3.06 -0.95
N THR A 21 18.62 -1.97 -1.65
CA THR A 21 17.66 -0.89 -1.92
C THR A 21 16.47 -1.42 -2.72
N VAL A 22 16.71 -2.15 -3.82
CA VAL A 22 15.64 -2.73 -4.65
C VAL A 22 14.78 -3.71 -3.85
N VAL A 23 15.41 -4.58 -3.05
CA VAL A 23 14.70 -5.55 -2.21
C VAL A 23 13.82 -4.84 -1.17
N MET A 24 14.36 -3.82 -0.49
CA MET A 24 13.60 -3.04 0.49
C MET A 24 12.41 -2.32 -0.16
N VAL A 25 12.61 -1.63 -1.28
CA VAL A 25 11.53 -0.93 -1.99
C VAL A 25 10.44 -1.92 -2.42
N ARG A 26 10.83 -3.08 -2.96
CA ARG A 26 9.86 -4.09 -3.38
C ARG A 26 9.09 -4.67 -2.18
N LYS A 27 9.77 -4.93 -1.06
CA LYS A 27 9.13 -5.40 0.17
C LYS A 27 8.17 -4.34 0.73
N TYR A 28 8.61 -3.09 0.75
CA TYR A 28 7.80 -1.96 1.19
C TYR A 28 6.53 -1.82 0.37
N ASN A 29 6.64 -1.80 -0.97
CA ASN A 29 5.47 -1.75 -1.85
C ASN A 29 4.50 -2.91 -1.60
N ARG A 30 5.01 -4.15 -1.48
CA ARG A 30 4.16 -5.32 -1.19
C ARG A 30 3.41 -5.18 0.13
N ASN A 31 4.11 -4.75 1.18
CA ASN A 31 3.51 -4.58 2.50
C ASN A 31 2.50 -3.44 2.50
N HIS A 32 2.80 -2.30 1.88
CA HIS A 32 1.88 -1.18 1.79
C HIS A 32 0.62 -1.50 0.99
N HIS A 33 0.74 -2.23 -0.13
CA HIS A 33 -0.45 -2.67 -0.85
C HIS A 33 -1.34 -3.59 0.00
N ALA A 34 -0.75 -4.45 0.82
CA ALA A 34 -1.49 -5.31 1.74
C ALA A 34 -2.14 -4.52 2.89
N GLU A 35 -1.42 -3.58 3.50
CA GLU A 35 -1.93 -2.70 4.56
C GLU A 35 -3.09 -1.83 4.07
N ILE A 36 -2.97 -1.25 2.87
CA ILE A 36 -4.04 -0.47 2.24
C ILE A 36 -5.28 -1.34 2.03
N ARG A 37 -5.11 -2.56 1.49
CA ARG A 37 -6.24 -3.48 1.27
C ARG A 37 -6.90 -3.88 2.58
N GLN A 38 -6.14 -4.21 3.61
CA GLN A 38 -6.68 -4.53 4.94
C GLN A 38 -7.43 -3.35 5.56
N GLY A 39 -6.89 -2.14 5.46
CA GLY A 39 -7.54 -0.92 5.94
C GLY A 39 -8.86 -0.63 5.21
N LEU A 40 -8.89 -0.84 3.88
CA LEU A 40 -10.10 -0.68 3.08
C LEU A 40 -11.13 -1.77 3.38
N LEU A 41 -10.73 -3.04 3.55
CA LEU A 41 -11.64 -4.12 3.92
C LEU A 41 -12.30 -3.87 5.28
N LYS A 42 -11.53 -3.36 6.26
CA LYS A 42 -12.08 -2.96 7.55
C LYS A 42 -13.13 -1.86 7.41
N GLN A 43 -12.84 -0.83 6.61
CA GLN A 43 -13.81 0.22 6.33
C GLN A 43 -15.04 -0.32 5.58
N ALA A 44 -14.86 -1.22 4.62
CA ALA A 44 -15.96 -1.83 3.88
C ALA A 44 -16.92 -2.57 4.82
N HIS A 45 -16.37 -3.34 5.76
CA HIS A 45 -17.14 -4.01 6.81
C HIS A 45 -17.93 -3.01 7.68
N ASP A 46 -17.32 -1.90 8.11
CA ASP A 46 -17.99 -0.88 8.93
C ASP A 46 -19.17 -0.17 8.22
N TYR A 47 -19.19 -0.21 6.88
CA TYR A 47 -20.25 0.36 6.04
C TYR A 47 -21.12 -0.71 5.35
N ASP A 48 -20.96 -1.98 5.71
CA ASP A 48 -21.69 -3.13 5.14
C ASP A 48 -21.58 -3.22 3.61
N ILE A 49 -20.38 -2.94 3.08
CA ILE A 49 -20.06 -3.01 1.65
C ILE A 49 -19.48 -4.39 1.35
N ALA A 50 -20.12 -5.10 0.42
CA ALA A 50 -19.60 -6.35 -0.12
C ALA A 50 -18.27 -6.10 -0.85
N SER A 51 -17.21 -6.75 -0.38
CA SER A 51 -15.88 -6.63 -0.98
C SER A 51 -15.39 -7.95 -1.57
N PRO A 52 -15.77 -8.30 -2.81
CA PRO A 52 -15.29 -9.52 -3.45
C PRO A 52 -13.79 -9.42 -3.78
N ASP A 53 -13.11 -10.58 -3.85
CA ASP A 53 -11.64 -10.63 -3.92
C ASP A 53 -11.05 -10.09 -5.23
N ASP A 54 -11.85 -10.03 -6.29
CA ASP A 54 -11.53 -9.47 -7.60
C ASP A 54 -11.63 -7.93 -7.64
N MET A 55 -12.26 -7.30 -6.64
CA MET A 55 -12.44 -5.86 -6.62
C MET A 55 -11.12 -5.12 -6.33
N THR A 56 -10.88 -4.07 -7.11
CA THR A 56 -9.67 -3.25 -6.95
C THR A 56 -9.76 -2.33 -5.74
N ASN A 57 -8.60 -1.98 -5.16
CA ASN A 57 -8.55 -1.02 -4.03
C ASN A 57 -9.19 0.34 -4.36
N ASN A 58 -9.13 0.77 -5.63
CA ASN A 58 -9.73 2.02 -6.07
C ASN A 58 -11.26 1.94 -6.06
N GLU A 59 -11.84 0.88 -6.61
CA GLU A 59 -13.29 0.63 -6.58
C GLU A 59 -13.81 0.54 -5.15
N LEU A 60 -13.11 -0.19 -4.29
CA LEU A 60 -13.47 -0.31 -2.88
C LEU A 60 -13.48 1.05 -2.17
N THR A 61 -12.47 1.89 -2.45
CA THR A 61 -12.40 3.26 -1.90
C THR A 61 -13.57 4.12 -2.37
N VAL A 62 -13.97 4.02 -3.65
CA VAL A 62 -15.11 4.76 -4.20
C VAL A 62 -16.41 4.34 -3.52
N GLN A 63 -16.64 3.03 -3.34
CA GLN A 63 -17.84 2.52 -2.68
C GLN A 63 -17.92 2.95 -1.21
N ILE A 64 -16.81 2.85 -0.46
CA ILE A 64 -16.73 3.34 0.93
C ILE A 64 -17.07 4.83 1.00
N ARG A 65 -16.54 5.63 0.07
CA ARG A 65 -16.82 7.07 0.03
C ARG A 65 -18.29 7.35 -0.29
N ALA A 66 -18.90 6.58 -1.17
CA ALA A 66 -20.33 6.68 -1.49
C ALA A 66 -21.21 6.33 -0.29
N ALA A 67 -20.93 5.22 0.40
CA ALA A 67 -21.67 4.81 1.59
C ALA A 67 -21.52 5.83 2.74
N LYS A 68 -20.31 6.37 2.94
CA LYS A 68 -20.06 7.44 3.93
C LYS A 68 -20.88 8.70 3.63
N ARG A 69 -20.97 9.11 2.36
CA ARG A 69 -21.82 10.24 1.94
C ARG A 69 -23.29 9.93 2.17
N ALA A 70 -23.76 8.74 1.79
CA ALA A 70 -25.15 8.32 1.97
C ALA A 70 -25.56 8.35 3.46
N ARG A 71 -24.68 7.87 4.36
CA ARG A 71 -24.91 7.92 5.81
C ARG A 71 -24.98 9.36 6.34
N LYS A 72 -24.11 10.25 5.86
CA LYS A 72 -24.13 11.68 6.20
C LYS A 72 -25.44 12.36 5.75
N HIS A 73 -25.88 12.11 4.52
CA HIS A 73 -27.15 12.65 4.02
C HIS A 73 -28.36 12.09 4.77
N ARG A 74 -28.32 10.81 5.16
CA ARG A 74 -29.39 10.19 5.96
C ARG A 74 -29.52 10.85 7.33
N ASN A 75 -28.40 11.06 8.03
CA ASN A 75 -28.39 11.76 9.33
C ASN A 75 -28.91 13.20 9.25
N ILE A 76 -28.62 13.94 8.18
CA ILE A 76 -29.13 15.32 7.99
C ILE A 76 -30.64 15.32 7.71
N LYS A 77 -31.17 14.26 7.09
CA LYS A 77 -32.61 14.16 6.76
C LYS A 77 -33.46 13.62 7.92
N THR A 78 -32.84 13.01 8.93
CA THR A 78 -33.47 12.52 10.17
C THR A 78 -33.27 13.45 11.38
N ALA A 79 -32.55 14.57 11.22
CA ALA A 79 -32.39 15.62 12.23
C ALA A 79 -33.25 16.83 11.87
#